data_AF-A0A953QF25-F1
#
_entry.id   AF-A0A953QF25-F1
#
_cell.length_a   1.000
_cell.length_b   1.000
_cell.length_c   1.000
_cell.angle_alpha   90.00
_cell.angle_beta   90.00
_cell.angle_gamma   90.00
#
_symmetry.space_group_name_H-M   'P 1'
#
loop_
_entity.id
_entity.type
_entity.pdbx_description
1 polymer ?
#
loop_
_entity_poly.entity_id
_entity_poly.type
_entity_poly.pdbx_seq_one_letter_code
_entity_poly.pdbx_strand_id
1 'polypeptide(L)'
;MHKPIKYAEKVMTVAATGAFAVFERLNRIKPNPSPTPKWSDKPLLKSCEKSKPPLGWPRATDSLCPRCVPEIRQQILDGHLPHEVLLNEKIGEIKATIIERDGKILMVKDCPKHGHFEDVMSIDPAFSQHLEDVFPGRDIRAHNDEKLHNHGSSTVKYGRGAVLTIDLTNRCNMMCDPCFMDANQVGFVHELTWEEIKQMLDNAITIKPRRQMSVQFSGGEPTLSP
;
A
#
# COMPACT_ATOMS: atom_id res chain seq x y z
N MET A 1 -27.08 -10.70 -47.39
CA MET A 1 -25.68 -11.09 -47.66
C MET A 1 -24.75 -10.08 -47.01
N HIS A 2 -23.82 -10.51 -46.16
CA HIS A 2 -22.79 -9.61 -45.63
C HIS A 2 -21.94 -9.06 -46.78
N LYS A 3 -21.60 -7.76 -46.72
CA LYS A 3 -20.75 -7.12 -47.72
C LYS A 3 -19.40 -7.86 -47.80
N PRO A 4 -18.83 -8.10 -49.00
CA PRO A 4 -17.56 -8.83 -49.17
C PRO A 4 -16.43 -8.30 -48.28
N ILE A 5 -16.42 -6.98 -48.04
CA ILE A 5 -15.46 -6.31 -47.18
C ILE A 5 -15.46 -6.81 -45.73
N LYS A 6 -16.60 -7.28 -45.21
CA LYS A 6 -16.69 -7.84 -43.84
C LYS A 6 -15.95 -9.16 -43.69
N TYR A 7 -15.84 -9.95 -44.76
CA TYR A 7 -15.02 -11.16 -44.75
C TYR A 7 -13.53 -10.82 -44.81
N ALA A 8 -13.14 -9.83 -45.61
CA ALA A 8 -11.77 -9.35 -45.67
C ALA A 8 -11.30 -8.76 -44.33
N GLU A 9 -12.12 -7.93 -43.68
CA GLU A 9 -11.89 -7.41 -42.33
C GLU A 9 -11.69 -8.56 -41.32
N LYS A 10 -12.60 -9.55 -41.33
CA LYS A 10 -12.53 -10.71 -40.42
C LYS A 10 -11.25 -11.52 -40.64
N VAL A 11 -10.86 -11.77 -41.88
CA VAL A 11 -9.61 -12.46 -42.23
C VAL A 11 -8.40 -11.67 -41.71
N MET A 12 -8.38 -10.35 -41.91
CA MET A 12 -7.30 -9.50 -41.43
C MET A 12 -7.20 -9.50 -39.89
N THR A 13 -8.33 -9.43 -39.18
CA THR A 13 -8.35 -9.50 -37.71
C THR A 13 -7.83 -10.84 -37.19
N VAL A 14 -8.26 -11.95 -37.80
CA VAL A 14 -7.79 -13.29 -37.41
C VAL A 14 -6.31 -13.45 -37.69
N ALA A 15 -5.84 -13.00 -38.86
CA ALA A 15 -4.42 -13.02 -39.21
C ALA A 15 -3.57 -12.18 -38.25
N ALA A 16 -4.00 -10.96 -37.92
CA ALA A 16 -3.32 -10.10 -36.96
C ALA A 16 -3.27 -10.71 -35.55
N THR A 17 -4.37 -11.35 -35.11
CA THR A 17 -4.44 -12.04 -33.81
C THR A 17 -3.45 -13.21 -33.76
N GLY A 18 -3.41 -14.03 -34.83
CA GLY A 18 -2.46 -15.14 -34.94
C GLY A 18 -1.00 -14.66 -34.99
N ALA A 19 -0.73 -13.62 -35.79
CA ALA A 19 0.60 -13.02 -35.88
C ALA A 19 1.08 -12.46 -34.54
N PHE A 20 0.20 -11.77 -33.80
CA PHE A 20 0.52 -11.25 -32.47
C PHE A 20 0.83 -12.37 -31.47
N ALA A 21 0.04 -13.45 -31.47
CA ALA A 21 0.29 -14.60 -30.59
C ALA A 21 1.65 -15.26 -30.86
N VAL A 22 2.04 -15.41 -32.13
CA VAL A 22 3.35 -15.93 -32.52
C VAL A 22 4.46 -14.96 -32.10
N PHE A 23 4.31 -13.67 -32.39
CA PHE A 23 5.27 -12.63 -32.01
C PHE A 23 5.49 -12.59 -30.49
N GLU A 24 4.42 -12.61 -29.70
CA GLU A 24 4.49 -12.61 -28.24
C GLU A 24 5.22 -13.86 -27.71
N ARG A 25 4.92 -15.04 -28.26
CA ARG A 25 5.58 -16.30 -27.91
C ARG A 25 7.08 -16.24 -28.17
N LEU A 26 7.49 -15.74 -29.34
CA LEU A 26 8.90 -15.59 -29.70
C LEU A 26 9.61 -14.56 -28.80
N ASN A 27 8.95 -13.44 -28.50
CA ASN A 27 9.52 -12.39 -27.66
C ASN A 27 9.77 -12.85 -26.20
N ARG A 28 9.05 -13.88 -25.74
CA ARG A 28 9.27 -14.50 -24.42
C ARG A 28 10.49 -15.43 -24.35
N ILE A 29 11.04 -15.88 -25.48
CA ILE A 29 12.19 -16.83 -25.50
C ILE A 29 13.48 -16.17 -25.04
N LYS A 30 13.75 -14.94 -25.50
CA LYS A 30 14.94 -14.18 -25.14
C LYS A 30 14.60 -12.69 -24.97
N PRO A 31 13.92 -12.32 -23.87
CA PRO A 31 13.46 -10.95 -23.69
C PRO A 31 14.65 -10.02 -23.43
N ASN A 32 14.69 -8.89 -24.13
CA ASN A 32 15.71 -7.85 -23.95
C ASN A 32 15.78 -7.33 -22.51
N PRO A 33 16.92 -6.78 -22.06
CA PRO A 33 17.02 -6.10 -20.78
C PRO A 33 15.98 -4.97 -20.66
N SER A 34 15.39 -4.84 -19.48
CA SER A 34 14.45 -3.74 -19.20
C SER A 34 15.22 -2.42 -19.07
N PRO A 35 14.66 -1.29 -19.54
CA PRO A 35 15.29 0.01 -19.35
C PRO A 35 15.30 0.42 -17.88
N THR A 36 16.33 1.18 -17.49
CA THR A 36 16.41 1.82 -16.18
C THR A 36 16.00 3.30 -16.33
N PRO A 37 14.83 3.70 -15.80
CA PRO A 37 14.36 5.06 -15.92
C PRO A 37 15.09 5.99 -14.93
N LYS A 38 15.17 7.29 -15.24
CA LYS A 38 15.87 8.30 -14.40
C LYS A 38 15.37 8.37 -12.95
N TRP A 39 14.14 7.94 -12.68
CA TRP A 39 13.51 7.98 -11.37
C TRP A 39 13.77 6.72 -10.50
N SER A 40 14.57 5.76 -10.98
CA SER A 40 14.91 4.52 -10.27
C SER A 40 16.36 4.13 -10.55
N ASP A 41 17.07 3.61 -9.55
CA ASP A 41 18.42 3.02 -9.75
C ASP A 41 18.34 1.56 -10.21
N LYS A 42 17.13 1.00 -10.26
CA LYS A 42 16.83 -0.37 -10.69
C LYS A 42 16.02 -0.40 -11.98
N PRO A 43 16.23 -1.39 -12.86
CA PRO A 43 15.47 -1.54 -14.09
C PRO A 43 13.99 -1.83 -13.82
N LEU A 44 13.14 -1.56 -14.81
CA LEU A 44 11.73 -1.95 -14.75
C LEU A 44 11.57 -3.48 -14.64
N LEU A 45 10.69 -3.93 -13.75
CA LEU A 45 10.36 -5.35 -13.63
C LEU A 45 9.46 -5.80 -14.77
N LYS A 46 9.84 -6.87 -15.45
CA LYS A 46 8.97 -7.61 -16.37
C LYS A 46 7.87 -8.32 -15.58
N SER A 47 6.76 -8.63 -16.23
CA SER A 47 5.63 -9.31 -15.56
C SER A 47 6.01 -10.63 -14.89
N CYS A 48 6.97 -11.38 -15.45
CA CYS A 48 7.47 -12.62 -14.85
C CYS A 48 8.42 -12.43 -13.65
N GLU A 49 8.99 -11.23 -13.49
CA GLU A 49 9.90 -10.88 -12.39
C GLU A 49 9.15 -10.31 -11.18
N LYS A 50 7.89 -9.87 -11.39
CA LYS A 50 7.05 -9.34 -10.33
C LYS A 50 6.54 -10.46 -9.43
N SER A 51 6.81 -10.35 -8.14
CA SER A 51 6.24 -11.25 -7.14
C SER A 51 4.82 -10.83 -6.77
N LYS A 52 3.99 -11.80 -6.39
CA LYS A 52 2.65 -11.58 -5.83
C LYS A 52 2.61 -12.09 -4.39
N PRO A 53 1.87 -11.45 -3.47
CA PRO A 53 1.51 -12.10 -2.22
C PRO A 53 0.64 -13.33 -2.49
N PRO A 54 0.43 -14.22 -1.52
CA PRO A 54 -0.68 -15.16 -1.56
C PRO A 54 -1.99 -14.38 -1.77
N LEU A 55 -2.70 -14.71 -2.84
CA LEU A 55 -4.01 -14.16 -3.20
C LEU A 55 -5.07 -15.26 -3.06
N GLY A 56 -6.33 -14.89 -3.12
CA GLY A 56 -7.50 -15.72 -2.88
C GLY A 56 -7.78 -15.96 -1.40
N TRP A 57 -8.92 -16.60 -1.14
CA TRP A 57 -9.36 -17.04 0.18
C TRP A 57 -9.76 -18.52 0.12
N PRO A 58 -9.47 -19.31 1.17
CA PRO A 58 -8.87 -18.88 2.42
C PRO A 58 -7.35 -18.67 2.32
N ARG A 59 -6.80 -17.71 3.07
CA ARG A 59 -5.33 -17.52 3.21
C ARG A 59 -4.93 -17.07 4.61
N ALA A 60 -3.74 -17.45 5.03
CA ALA A 60 -3.13 -16.95 6.26
C ALA A 60 -2.36 -15.63 6.01
N THR A 61 -2.41 -14.74 6.99
CA THR A 61 -1.67 -13.46 7.01
C THR A 61 -1.28 -13.11 8.45
N ASP A 62 -0.43 -12.09 8.59
CA ASP A 62 -0.20 -11.42 9.86
C ASP A 62 -1.21 -10.26 10.01
N SER A 63 -1.64 -10.01 11.24
CA SER A 63 -2.55 -8.92 11.62
C SER A 63 -2.17 -8.39 13.00
N LEU A 64 -2.78 -7.27 13.41
CA LEU A 64 -2.59 -6.69 14.74
C LEU A 64 -3.79 -7.02 15.64
N CYS A 65 -3.49 -7.39 16.88
CA CYS A 65 -4.51 -7.56 17.91
C CYS A 65 -5.10 -6.19 18.30
N PRO A 66 -6.43 -6.01 18.24
CA PRO A 66 -7.07 -4.72 18.48
C PRO A 66 -7.03 -4.30 19.96
N ARG A 67 -6.64 -5.20 20.87
CA ARG A 67 -6.46 -4.90 22.29
C ARG A 67 -4.99 -4.81 22.72
N CYS A 68 -4.11 -5.69 22.22
CA CYS A 68 -2.68 -5.58 22.50
C CYS A 68 -2.13 -4.22 22.07
N VAL A 69 -2.48 -3.73 20.87
CA VAL A 69 -1.89 -2.50 20.34
C VAL A 69 -2.19 -1.28 21.23
N PRO A 70 -3.45 -1.00 21.63
CA PRO A 70 -3.74 0.04 22.60
C PRO A 70 -3.02 -0.13 23.94
N GLU A 71 -2.94 -1.36 24.48
CA GLU A 71 -2.24 -1.64 25.75
C GLU A 71 -0.74 -1.33 25.67
N ILE A 72 -0.09 -1.69 24.56
CA ILE A 72 1.33 -1.41 24.33
C ILE A 72 1.55 0.08 24.18
N ARG A 73 0.69 0.76 23.41
CA ARG A 73 0.74 2.22 23.27
C ARG A 73 0.63 2.90 24.63
N GLN A 74 -0.28 2.46 25.49
CA GLN A 74 -0.41 3.01 26.83
C GLN A 74 0.85 2.78 27.68
N GLN A 75 1.42 1.57 27.64
CA GLN A 75 2.68 1.28 28.35
C GLN A 75 3.85 2.16 27.89
N ILE A 76 3.92 2.51 26.61
CA ILE A 76 4.92 3.44 26.08
C ILE A 76 4.66 4.86 26.60
N LEU A 77 3.41 5.33 26.55
CA LEU A 77 3.02 6.66 27.03
C LEU A 77 3.26 6.82 28.54
N ASP A 78 3.04 5.76 29.32
CA ASP A 78 3.28 5.71 30.75
C ASP A 78 4.77 5.56 31.11
N GLY A 79 5.65 5.39 30.11
CA GLY A 79 7.09 5.26 30.29
C GLY A 79 7.57 3.87 30.74
N HIS A 80 6.71 2.85 30.72
CA HIS A 80 7.07 1.47 31.08
C HIS A 80 7.84 0.75 29.97
N LEU A 81 7.60 1.12 28.70
CA LEU A 81 8.27 0.55 27.55
C LEU A 81 8.88 1.64 26.64
N PRO A 82 10.08 1.41 26.10
CA PRO A 82 10.63 2.29 25.07
C PRO A 82 9.87 2.16 23.74
N HIS A 83 9.73 3.26 23.00
CA HIS A 83 9.01 3.27 21.72
C HIS A 83 9.72 2.47 20.61
N GLU A 84 11.03 2.30 20.72
CA GLU A 84 11.90 1.55 19.80
C GLU A 84 11.49 0.07 19.68
N VAL A 85 10.74 -0.43 20.66
CA VAL A 85 10.15 -1.75 20.66
C VAL A 85 9.19 -1.93 19.47
N LEU A 86 8.49 -0.87 19.04
CA LEU A 86 7.63 -0.89 17.84
C LEU A 86 8.41 -1.08 16.54
N LEU A 87 9.72 -0.79 16.55
CA LEU A 87 10.60 -0.93 15.38
C LEU A 87 11.27 -2.31 15.34
N ASN A 88 11.69 -2.80 16.50
CA ASN A 88 12.57 -3.96 16.60
C ASN A 88 11.82 -5.26 16.94
N GLU A 89 10.62 -5.16 17.49
CA GLU A 89 9.82 -6.30 17.92
C GLU A 89 8.48 -6.37 17.18
N LYS A 90 7.83 -7.52 17.26
CA LYS A 90 6.53 -7.81 16.65
C LYS A 90 5.41 -7.80 17.69
N ILE A 91 5.41 -6.80 18.57
CA ILE A 91 4.46 -6.81 19.68
C ILE A 91 3.04 -6.53 19.17
N GLY A 92 2.11 -7.39 19.56
CA GLY A 92 0.71 -7.30 19.12
C GLY A 92 0.44 -7.90 17.75
N GLU A 93 1.48 -8.37 17.04
CA GLU A 93 1.33 -9.16 15.81
C GLU A 93 0.78 -10.55 16.14
N ILE A 94 -0.29 -10.95 15.46
CA ILE A 94 -0.94 -12.25 15.58
C ILE A 94 -1.23 -12.82 14.20
N LYS A 95 -1.38 -14.14 14.12
CA LYS A 95 -1.83 -14.79 12.88
C LYS A 95 -3.31 -14.55 12.67
N ALA A 96 -3.67 -14.30 11.42
CA ALA A 96 -5.04 -14.16 10.97
C ALA A 96 -5.28 -14.99 9.70
N THR A 97 -6.54 -15.37 9.50
CA THR A 97 -6.99 -16.05 8.28
C THR A 97 -8.05 -15.18 7.61
N ILE A 98 -7.84 -14.90 6.33
CA ILE A 98 -8.84 -14.24 5.49
C ILE A 98 -9.69 -15.34 4.87
N ILE A 99 -10.99 -15.31 5.10
CA ILE A 99 -11.96 -16.30 4.62
C ILE A 99 -13.15 -15.61 3.95
N GLU A 100 -13.84 -16.33 3.07
CA GLU A 100 -15.18 -15.96 2.63
C GLU A 100 -16.22 -16.72 3.44
N ARG A 101 -17.19 -16.00 4.02
CA ARG A 101 -18.30 -16.56 4.79
C ARG A 101 -19.53 -15.67 4.59
N ASP A 102 -20.68 -16.28 4.31
CA ASP A 102 -21.97 -15.58 4.15
C ASP A 102 -21.93 -14.41 3.15
N GLY A 103 -21.21 -14.59 2.03
CA GLY A 103 -21.05 -13.55 1.00
C GLY A 103 -20.20 -12.36 1.43
N LYS A 104 -19.39 -12.49 2.48
CA LYS A 104 -18.46 -11.46 2.97
C LYS A 104 -17.05 -12.04 3.09
N ILE A 105 -16.05 -11.17 2.95
CA ILE A 105 -14.67 -11.51 3.27
C ILE A 105 -14.40 -11.06 4.70
N LEU A 106 -14.00 -12.00 5.55
CA LEU A 106 -13.71 -11.79 6.96
C LEU A 106 -12.22 -12.01 7.23
N MET A 107 -11.65 -11.19 8.10
CA MET A 107 -10.36 -11.47 8.74
C MET A 107 -10.62 -12.04 10.14
N VAL A 108 -10.30 -13.32 10.31
CA VAL A 108 -10.45 -14.05 11.56
C VAL A 108 -9.09 -14.14 12.24
N LYS A 109 -9.00 -13.77 13.51
CA LYS A 109 -7.73 -13.74 14.25
C LYS A 109 -7.93 -14.17 15.70
N ASP A 110 -6.98 -14.95 16.20
CA ASP A 110 -6.98 -15.46 17.57
C ASP A 110 -5.78 -14.91 18.32
N CYS A 111 -6.04 -14.09 19.33
CA CYS A 111 -5.02 -13.60 20.24
C CYS A 111 -4.94 -14.50 21.46
N PRO A 112 -3.76 -15.03 21.83
CA PRO A 112 -3.60 -15.84 23.04
C PRO A 112 -4.04 -15.14 24.34
N LYS A 113 -4.02 -13.80 24.38
CA LYS A 113 -4.39 -13.00 25.56
C LYS A 113 -5.84 -12.53 25.53
N HIS A 114 -6.34 -12.14 24.36
CA HIS A 114 -7.61 -11.43 24.23
C HIS A 114 -8.71 -12.22 23.53
N GLY A 115 -8.42 -13.46 23.12
CA GLY A 115 -9.37 -14.36 22.51
C GLY A 115 -9.58 -14.10 21.02
N HIS A 116 -10.78 -14.42 20.56
CA HIS A 116 -11.16 -14.46 19.15
C HIS A 116 -11.69 -13.11 18.66
N PHE A 117 -11.34 -12.75 17.42
CA PHE A 117 -11.87 -11.59 16.73
C PHE A 117 -12.19 -11.93 15.27
N GLU A 118 -13.28 -11.36 14.77
CA GLU A 118 -13.64 -11.38 13.35
C GLU A 118 -13.94 -9.96 12.88
N ASP A 119 -13.25 -9.51 11.82
CA ASP A 119 -13.46 -8.20 11.21
C ASP A 119 -13.94 -8.37 9.76
N VAL A 120 -14.96 -7.60 9.35
CA VAL A 120 -15.41 -7.59 7.95
C VAL A 120 -14.43 -6.76 7.12
N MET A 121 -13.78 -7.40 6.15
CA MET A 121 -12.88 -6.72 5.20
C MET A 121 -13.62 -6.20 3.97
N SER A 122 -14.57 -6.98 3.45
CA SER A 122 -15.34 -6.64 2.26
C SER A 122 -16.72 -7.30 2.31
N ILE A 123 -17.71 -6.60 1.78
CA ILE A 123 -19.08 -7.10 1.60
C ILE A 123 -19.36 -7.52 0.15
N ASP A 124 -18.35 -7.43 -0.72
CA ASP A 124 -18.45 -7.81 -2.13
C ASP A 124 -17.25 -8.70 -2.52
N PRO A 125 -17.39 -10.04 -2.36
CA PRO A 125 -16.34 -10.98 -2.70
C PRO A 125 -15.98 -10.96 -4.20
N ALA A 126 -16.95 -10.73 -5.08
CA ALA A 126 -16.72 -10.70 -6.52
C ALA A 126 -15.84 -9.51 -6.92
N PHE A 127 -16.11 -8.32 -6.36
CA PHE A 127 -15.27 -7.15 -6.57
C PHE A 127 -13.88 -7.34 -5.96
N SER A 128 -13.79 -7.89 -4.74
CA SER A 128 -12.50 -8.23 -4.14
C SER A 128 -11.70 -9.22 -4.98
N GLN A 129 -12.34 -10.21 -5.60
CA GLN A 129 -11.67 -11.19 -6.46
C GLN A 129 -11.15 -10.48 -7.71
N HIS A 130 -11.96 -9.62 -8.31
CA HIS A 130 -11.55 -8.82 -9.45
C HIS A 130 -10.32 -7.96 -9.15
N LEU A 131 -10.27 -7.31 -7.97
CA LEU A 131 -9.10 -6.53 -7.53
C LEU A 131 -7.82 -7.38 -7.44
N GLU A 132 -7.92 -8.61 -6.96
CA GLU A 132 -6.78 -9.54 -6.87
C GLU A 132 -6.37 -10.09 -8.25
N ASP A 133 -7.34 -10.35 -9.14
CA ASP A 133 -7.09 -10.81 -10.51
C ASP A 133 -6.33 -9.76 -11.33
N VAL A 134 -6.69 -8.48 -11.16
CA VAL A 134 -6.03 -7.37 -11.85
C VAL A 134 -4.77 -6.88 -11.14
N PHE A 135 -4.38 -7.47 -10.01
CA PHE A 135 -3.17 -7.09 -9.30
C PHE A 135 -1.93 -7.34 -10.19
N PRO A 136 -1.21 -6.28 -10.61
CA PRO A 136 -0.16 -6.38 -11.61
C PRO A 136 1.14 -7.00 -11.06
N GLY A 137 1.17 -7.39 -9.80
CA GLY A 137 2.37 -7.78 -9.06
C GLY A 137 3.02 -6.60 -8.34
N ARG A 138 3.87 -6.91 -7.37
CA ARG A 138 4.64 -5.91 -6.62
C ARG A 138 5.55 -5.12 -7.55
N ASP A 139 5.67 -3.83 -7.27
CA ASP A 139 6.52 -2.92 -8.03
C ASP A 139 8.01 -3.08 -7.66
N ILE A 140 8.87 -2.25 -8.27
CA ILE A 140 10.27 -2.12 -7.88
C ILE A 140 10.34 -1.89 -6.37
N ARG A 141 11.18 -2.68 -5.70
CA ARG A 141 11.43 -2.52 -4.27
C ARG A 141 12.01 -1.14 -4.00
N ALA A 142 11.44 -0.43 -3.03
CA ALA A 142 11.94 0.85 -2.57
C ALA A 142 13.43 0.73 -2.19
N HIS A 143 14.17 1.79 -2.47
CA HIS A 143 15.60 1.93 -2.22
C HIS A 143 15.94 3.39 -1.95
N ASN A 144 17.11 3.61 -1.34
CA ASN A 144 17.56 4.90 -0.83
C ASN A 144 16.61 5.44 0.28
N ASP A 145 15.97 4.53 1.01
CA ASP A 145 14.93 4.80 2.00
C ASP A 145 15.21 4.13 3.36
N GLU A 146 16.40 3.55 3.56
CA GLU A 146 16.76 2.77 4.75
C GLU A 146 16.53 3.53 6.07
N LYS A 147 16.77 4.85 6.06
CA LYS A 147 16.56 5.71 7.23
C LYS A 147 15.14 6.28 7.35
N LEU A 148 14.31 6.12 6.31
CA LEU A 148 13.01 6.76 6.19
C LEU A 148 11.85 5.77 6.34
N HIS A 149 11.94 4.61 5.66
CA HIS A 149 10.97 3.53 5.80
C HIS A 149 11.43 2.49 6.83
N ASN A 150 11.75 2.93 8.04
CA ASN A 150 12.07 2.05 9.16
C ASN A 150 10.90 2.00 10.15
N HIS A 151 9.90 1.17 9.86
CA HIS A 151 8.64 1.07 10.63
C HIS A 151 8.38 -0.36 11.13
N GLY A 152 9.44 -1.13 11.41
CA GLY A 152 9.32 -2.51 11.89
C GLY A 152 8.52 -3.41 10.94
N SER A 153 7.48 -4.06 11.47
CA SER A 153 6.57 -4.92 10.68
C SER A 153 5.84 -4.16 9.55
N SER A 154 5.66 -2.86 9.71
CA SER A 154 4.94 -1.97 8.77
C SER A 154 5.88 -1.29 7.76
N THR A 155 7.16 -1.66 7.70
CA THR A 155 8.12 -1.11 6.75
C THR A 155 7.64 -1.23 5.31
N VAL A 156 7.55 -0.09 4.62
CA VAL A 156 7.11 0.02 3.23
C VAL A 156 8.20 -0.53 2.31
N LYS A 157 7.93 -1.68 1.68
CA LYS A 157 8.91 -2.34 0.79
C LYS A 157 8.71 -2.03 -0.68
N TYR A 158 7.48 -1.75 -1.08
CA TYR A 158 7.07 -1.59 -2.47
C TYR A 158 6.15 -0.39 -2.59
N GLY A 159 6.25 0.36 -3.67
CA GLY A 159 5.37 1.50 -3.89
C GLY A 159 5.91 2.41 -4.97
N ARG A 160 4.98 3.13 -5.59
CA ARG A 160 5.27 4.13 -6.64
C ARG A 160 5.48 5.55 -6.11
N GLY A 161 5.19 5.76 -4.81
CA GLY A 161 5.22 7.07 -4.14
C GLY A 161 4.41 8.12 -4.89
N ALA A 162 3.07 8.03 -4.85
CA ALA A 162 2.20 8.92 -5.63
C ALA A 162 1.91 10.25 -4.92
N VAL A 163 1.62 10.20 -3.61
CA VAL A 163 1.24 11.35 -2.79
C VAL A 163 2.07 11.36 -1.52
N LEU A 164 2.74 12.48 -1.24
CA LEU A 164 3.37 12.77 0.04
C LEU A 164 2.39 13.65 0.83
N THR A 165 1.74 13.06 1.83
CA THR A 165 0.85 13.79 2.73
C THR A 165 1.67 14.29 3.93
N ILE A 166 1.65 15.61 4.17
CA ILE A 166 2.36 16.27 5.27
C ILE A 166 1.31 16.92 6.15
N ASP A 167 1.11 16.39 7.34
CA ASP A 167 0.23 16.98 8.33
C ASP A 167 0.94 18.15 9.00
N LEU A 168 0.60 19.38 8.59
CA LEU A 168 1.29 20.60 9.06
C LEU A 168 1.03 20.87 10.54
N THR A 169 -0.21 20.61 10.97
CA THR A 169 -0.64 20.78 12.35
C THR A 169 -1.79 19.83 12.66
N ASN A 170 -1.97 19.44 13.92
CA ASN A 170 -3.20 18.79 14.37
C ASN A 170 -4.26 19.78 14.89
N ARG A 171 -4.04 21.10 14.79
CA ARG A 171 -5.06 22.09 15.18
C ARG A 171 -6.15 22.18 14.14
N CYS A 172 -7.42 22.18 14.55
CA CYS A 172 -8.55 22.38 13.64
C CYS A 172 -9.58 23.33 14.25
N ASN A 173 -10.07 24.29 13.46
CA ASN A 173 -11.13 25.22 13.85
C ASN A 173 -12.55 24.62 13.69
N MET A 174 -12.65 23.31 13.42
CA MET A 174 -13.91 22.56 13.32
C MET A 174 -13.84 21.24 14.10
N MET A 175 -14.99 20.67 14.42
CA MET A 175 -15.15 19.36 15.08
C MET A 175 -16.18 18.54 14.32
N CYS A 176 -15.77 17.99 13.18
CA CYS A 176 -16.66 17.24 12.30
C CYS A 176 -16.79 15.79 12.78
N ASP A 177 -18.02 15.30 12.96
CA ASP A 177 -18.30 13.88 13.28
C ASP A 177 -17.63 12.87 12.32
N PRO A 178 -17.53 13.11 10.99
CA PRO A 178 -16.84 12.18 10.09
C PRO A 178 -15.32 12.33 10.07
N CYS A 179 -14.70 13.12 10.96
CA CYS A 179 -13.26 13.38 10.91
C CYS A 179 -12.44 12.14 11.35
N PHE A 180 -11.80 11.47 10.39
CA PHE A 180 -10.95 10.31 10.66
C PHE A 180 -9.71 10.64 11.52
N MET A 181 -9.14 11.85 11.36
CA MET A 181 -7.94 12.27 12.09
C MET A 181 -8.24 12.63 13.56
N ASP A 182 -9.49 13.00 13.84
CA ASP A 182 -9.96 13.46 15.15
C ASP A 182 -9.02 14.50 15.80
N ALA A 183 -8.67 15.51 15.01
CA ALA A 183 -7.54 16.41 15.26
C ALA A 183 -7.61 17.16 16.60
N ASN A 184 -8.82 17.40 17.12
CA ASN A 184 -9.04 18.10 18.39
C ASN A 184 -9.07 17.18 19.63
N GLN A 185 -9.03 15.85 19.47
CA GLN A 185 -9.02 14.90 20.60
C GLN A 185 -7.60 14.55 21.08
N VAL A 186 -6.57 15.09 20.43
CA VAL A 186 -5.18 14.81 20.79
C VAL A 186 -4.76 15.73 21.94
N GLY A 187 -4.34 15.15 23.08
CA GLY A 187 -3.92 15.88 24.28
C GLY A 187 -2.60 16.67 24.16
N PHE A 188 -2.09 16.87 22.95
CA PHE A 188 -0.91 17.67 22.65
C PHE A 188 -1.07 18.35 21.29
N VAL A 189 -0.38 19.48 21.09
CA VAL A 189 -0.31 20.15 19.79
C VAL A 189 0.89 19.63 19.02
N HIS A 190 0.63 19.13 17.82
CA HIS A 190 1.64 18.85 16.81
C HIS A 190 1.62 19.98 15.79
N GLU A 191 2.77 20.61 15.55
CA GLU A 191 2.92 21.68 14.55
C GLU A 191 4.34 21.60 14.01
N LEU A 192 4.46 21.49 12.69
CA LEU A 192 5.75 21.39 12.02
C LEU A 192 6.36 22.78 11.82
N THR A 193 7.64 22.90 12.12
CA THR A 193 8.44 24.08 11.76
C THR A 193 8.78 24.05 10.26
N TRP A 194 9.11 25.23 9.72
CA TRP A 194 9.55 25.35 8.32
C TRP A 194 10.77 24.48 7.99
N GLU A 195 11.70 24.33 8.93
CA GLU A 195 12.88 23.49 8.74
C GLU A 195 12.55 21.99 8.75
N GLU A 196 11.58 21.55 9.57
CA GLU A 196 11.08 20.18 9.52
C GLU A 196 10.35 19.90 8.20
N ILE A 197 9.53 20.84 7.72
CA ILE A 197 8.84 20.71 6.42
C ILE A 197 9.87 20.57 5.29
N LYS A 198 10.88 21.43 5.25
CA LYS A 198 11.99 21.31 4.28
C LYS A 198 12.69 19.96 4.39
N GLN A 199 13.03 19.54 5.61
CA GLN A 199 13.70 18.27 5.84
C GLN A 199 12.85 17.10 5.33
N MET A 200 11.52 17.11 5.52
CA MET A 200 10.61 16.09 4.99
C MET A 200 10.60 16.09 3.45
N LEU A 201 10.55 17.26 2.82
CA LEU A 201 10.60 17.40 1.36
C LEU A 201 11.95 16.93 0.79
N ASP A 202 13.06 17.32 1.42
CA ASP A 202 14.41 16.91 1.05
C ASP A 202 14.61 15.41 1.22
N ASN A 203 14.11 14.83 2.31
CA ASN A 203 14.12 13.38 2.51
C ASN A 203 13.29 12.67 1.44
N ALA A 204 12.09 13.16 1.13
CA ALA A 204 11.21 12.53 0.15
C ALA A 204 11.84 12.45 -1.25
N ILE A 205 12.62 13.46 -1.67
CA ILE A 205 13.27 13.42 -2.99
C ILE A 205 14.42 12.41 -3.08
N THR A 206 14.95 11.92 -1.95
CA THR A 206 16.03 10.90 -1.93
C THR A 206 15.51 9.49 -2.22
N ILE A 207 14.26 9.21 -1.87
CA ILE A 207 13.63 7.89 -2.01
C ILE A 207 13.46 7.55 -3.49
N LYS A 208 13.71 6.28 -3.85
CA LYS A 208 13.42 5.73 -5.17
C LYS A 208 12.66 4.41 -5.06
N PRO A 209 11.76 4.08 -6.01
CA PRO A 209 11.46 4.82 -7.25
C PRO A 209 10.60 6.09 -7.02
N ARG A 210 10.91 7.17 -7.77
CA ARG A 210 10.22 8.48 -7.67
C ARG A 210 9.61 8.94 -8.99
N ARG A 211 8.47 8.36 -9.39
CA ARG A 211 7.86 8.61 -10.71
C ARG A 211 7.28 10.01 -10.84
N GLN A 212 6.30 10.31 -9.99
CA GLN A 212 5.59 11.58 -9.92
C GLN A 212 5.16 11.76 -8.47
N MET A 213 5.55 12.88 -7.86
CA MET A 213 5.24 13.19 -6.47
C MET A 213 4.30 14.38 -6.44
N SER A 214 3.12 14.20 -5.87
CA SER A 214 2.28 15.32 -5.43
C SER A 214 2.44 15.49 -3.93
N VAL A 215 2.63 16.73 -3.48
CA VAL A 215 2.64 17.06 -2.06
C VAL A 215 1.23 17.50 -1.67
N GLN A 216 0.67 16.87 -0.64
CA GLN A 216 -0.60 17.24 -0.05
C GLN A 216 -0.33 17.74 1.36
N PHE A 217 -0.46 19.05 1.58
CA PHE A 217 -0.49 19.60 2.93
C PHE A 217 -1.85 19.30 3.57
N SER A 218 -1.84 18.67 4.74
CA SER A 218 -3.01 18.20 5.48
C SER A 218 -2.84 18.45 6.98
N GLY A 219 -3.37 17.56 7.85
CA GLY A 219 -3.45 17.73 9.29
C GLY A 219 -4.89 17.96 9.79
N GLY A 220 -5.03 18.90 10.73
CA GLY A 220 -6.31 19.49 11.11
C GLY A 220 -6.78 20.48 10.02
N GLU A 221 -6.83 21.76 10.35
CA GLU A 221 -7.03 22.83 9.35
C GLU A 221 -5.66 23.41 8.95
N PRO A 222 -5.11 23.05 7.78
CA PRO A 222 -3.76 23.42 7.39
C PRO A 222 -3.55 24.93 7.28
N THR A 223 -4.61 25.72 7.05
CA THR A 223 -4.52 27.20 7.00
C THR A 223 -4.33 27.85 8.37
N LEU A 224 -4.39 27.09 9.47
CA LEU A 224 -4.05 27.56 10.82
C LEU A 224 -2.54 27.49 11.11
N SER A 225 -1.80 26.67 10.35
CA SER A 225 -0.34 26.57 10.43
C SER A 225 0.28 27.74 9.64
N PRO A 226 1.32 28.41 10.16
CA PRO A 226 1.96 29.57 9.54
C PRO A 226 2.65 29.27 8.20
#